data_AF-A0A2H0JWR2-F1
#
_entry.id   AF-A0A2H0JWR2-F1
#
_cell.length_a   1.000
_cell.length_b   1.000
_cell.length_c   1.000
_cell.angle_alpha   90.00
_cell.angle_beta   90.00
_cell.angle_gamma   90.00
#
_symmetry.space_group_name_H-M   'P 1'
#
loop_
_entity.id
_entity.type
_entity.pdbx_description
1 polymer ?
#
loop_
_entity_poly.entity_id
_entity_poly.type
_entity_poly.pdbx_seq_one_letter_code
_entity_poly.pdbx_strand_id
1 'polypeptide(L)'
;MHDGRILHYTSGTCIVEAHSPRWHAASIHIMAEIVIPWNAARRWLLPAALILLSAHLLVWMYHYWIADVPWLVRQLVALDEENNLPTWFSSFLLLTASAALVLKRAGHDPMATGAMSTTRELRFWSLLAGGFFVLAIDEVAGLHESFHSAIDTLWVWSAAVLVAACALYFVPLLRILPRRTMLLYVLSGAIFVGGALGVETIGAPMDADTLIYEVTVLVEEGMEMMGVLLFIDATLASIGKKTIPVRID
;
A
#
# COMPACT_ATOMS: atom_id res chain seq x y z
N MET A 1 5.72 -30.51 -47.26
CA MET A 1 5.63 -31.55 -46.21
C MET A 1 6.93 -31.49 -45.41
N HIS A 2 6.93 -30.81 -44.27
CA HIS A 2 7.96 -31.02 -43.24
C HIS A 2 7.24 -31.34 -41.94
N ASP A 3 7.54 -32.55 -41.48
CA ASP A 3 6.91 -33.30 -40.41
C ASP A 3 7.34 -32.73 -39.05
N GLY A 4 6.49 -31.88 -38.46
CA GLY A 4 6.67 -31.38 -37.11
C GLY A 4 5.88 -32.25 -36.14
N ARG A 5 6.54 -33.19 -35.47
CA ARG A 5 5.93 -34.01 -34.42
C ARG A 5 5.53 -33.13 -33.24
N ILE A 6 4.23 -33.08 -32.96
CA ILE A 6 3.68 -32.58 -31.70
C ILE A 6 4.05 -33.60 -30.62
N LEU A 7 4.90 -33.21 -29.68
CA LEU A 7 5.20 -34.00 -28.49
C LEU A 7 4.45 -33.44 -27.28
N HIS A 8 4.01 -34.38 -26.45
CA HIS A 8 2.97 -34.27 -25.43
C HIS A 8 3.20 -33.19 -24.37
N TYR A 9 2.08 -32.59 -23.94
CA TYR A 9 1.97 -31.61 -22.87
C TYR A 9 1.97 -32.31 -21.50
N THR A 10 3.10 -32.24 -20.79
CA THR A 10 3.16 -32.56 -19.35
C THR A 10 4.13 -31.59 -18.69
N SER A 11 3.62 -30.84 -17.70
CA SER A 11 4.33 -29.91 -16.82
C SER A 11 5.17 -28.81 -17.48
N GLY A 12 4.55 -27.65 -17.73
CA GLY A 12 5.08 -26.33 -17.35
C GLY A 12 6.35 -25.76 -17.98
N THR A 13 7.11 -26.50 -18.80
CA THR A 13 8.35 -26.00 -19.40
C THR A 13 8.32 -26.22 -20.91
N CYS A 14 8.13 -25.16 -21.67
CA CYS A 14 8.40 -25.16 -23.11
C CYS A 14 9.88 -24.88 -23.31
N ILE A 15 10.70 -25.93 -23.48
CA ILE A 15 12.06 -25.79 -23.96
C ILE A 15 11.99 -25.89 -25.49
N VAL A 16 12.07 -24.75 -26.17
CA VAL A 16 12.26 -24.73 -27.64
C VAL A 16 13.75 -24.97 -27.89
N GLU A 17 14.11 -26.20 -28.24
CA GLU A 17 15.48 -26.53 -28.61
C GLU A 17 15.74 -26.03 -30.04
N ALA A 18 16.32 -24.82 -30.14
CA ALA A 18 16.68 -24.21 -31.42
C ALA A 18 18.00 -24.81 -31.93
N HIS A 19 17.94 -25.87 -32.74
CA HIS A 19 19.09 -26.30 -33.52
C HIS A 19 19.31 -25.32 -34.69
N SER A 20 20.09 -24.27 -34.46
CA SER A 20 20.70 -23.47 -35.54
C SER A 20 22.21 -23.32 -35.32
N PRO A 21 23.08 -23.46 -36.33
CA PRO A 21 24.54 -23.51 -36.16
C PRO A 21 25.20 -22.11 -36.09
N ARG A 22 24.51 -21.10 -35.54
CA ARG A 22 25.04 -19.73 -35.45
C ARG A 22 24.99 -19.23 -34.01
N TRP A 23 26.17 -18.92 -33.49
CA TRP A 23 26.46 -18.35 -32.16
C TRP A 23 25.85 -16.95 -31.96
N HIS A 24 24.52 -16.83 -31.98
CA HIS A 24 23.82 -15.68 -31.42
C HIS A 24 23.52 -16.01 -29.95
N ALA A 25 23.81 -15.07 -29.05
CA ALA A 25 23.53 -15.19 -27.63
C ALA A 25 22.09 -15.70 -27.42
N ALA A 26 21.95 -16.92 -26.90
CA ALA A 26 20.65 -17.49 -26.61
C ALA A 26 20.02 -16.69 -25.46
N SER A 27 19.02 -15.86 -25.77
CA SER A 27 18.22 -15.18 -24.76
C SER A 27 17.37 -16.24 -24.05
N ILE A 28 17.72 -16.57 -22.80
CA ILE A 28 16.91 -17.48 -21.98
C ILE A 28 15.70 -16.69 -21.47
N HIS A 29 14.53 -16.95 -22.03
CA HIS A 29 13.28 -16.42 -21.52
C HIS A 29 12.76 -17.30 -20.37
N ILE A 30 13.13 -16.96 -19.12
CA ILE A 30 12.55 -17.62 -17.94
C ILE A 30 11.17 -17.03 -17.69
N MET A 31 10.12 -17.80 -17.96
CA MET A 31 8.76 -17.46 -17.57
C MET A 31 8.56 -17.89 -16.10
N ALA A 32 8.72 -16.97 -15.16
CA ALA A 32 8.42 -17.22 -13.76
C ALA A 32 6.93 -16.95 -13.48
N GLU A 33 6.18 -17.99 -13.10
CA GLU A 33 4.80 -17.81 -12.61
C GLU A 33 4.82 -17.34 -11.15
N ILE A 34 4.85 -16.03 -10.92
CA ILE A 34 4.67 -15.50 -9.55
C ILE A 34 3.17 -15.54 -9.22
N VAL A 35 2.74 -16.57 -8.51
CA VAL A 35 1.38 -16.67 -7.95
C VAL A 35 1.35 -15.91 -6.64
N ILE A 36 0.86 -14.66 -6.67
CA ILE A 36 0.66 -13.87 -5.45
C ILE A 36 -0.68 -14.25 -4.83
N PRO A 37 -0.72 -14.82 -3.61
CA PRO A 37 -1.97 -15.07 -2.92
C PRO A 37 -2.65 -13.73 -2.61
N TRP A 38 -3.90 -13.56 -3.00
CA TRP A 38 -4.67 -12.34 -2.72
C TRP A 38 -4.85 -12.07 -1.22
N ASN A 39 -4.65 -13.09 -0.36
CA ASN A 39 -4.71 -12.99 1.10
C ASN A 39 -3.33 -12.93 1.77
N ALA A 40 -2.24 -12.84 1.00
CA ALA A 40 -0.88 -12.83 1.55
C ALA A 40 -0.65 -11.63 2.49
N ALA A 41 -1.14 -10.45 2.08
CA ALA A 41 -1.10 -9.23 2.87
C ALA A 41 -1.85 -9.41 4.19
N ARG A 42 -3.14 -9.77 4.15
CA ARG A 42 -3.94 -10.05 5.35
C ARG A 42 -3.35 -11.11 6.28
N ARG A 43 -2.69 -12.15 5.75
CA ARG A 43 -2.16 -13.24 6.59
C ARG A 43 -1.06 -12.79 7.54
N TRP A 44 -0.24 -11.82 7.13
CA TRP A 44 0.95 -11.42 7.87
C TRP A 44 0.87 -9.98 8.38
N LEU A 45 0.38 -9.07 7.56
CA LEU A 45 0.38 -7.64 7.88
C LEU A 45 -0.74 -7.28 8.87
N LEU A 46 -1.92 -7.90 8.76
CA LEU A 46 -3.01 -7.62 9.70
C LEU A 46 -2.66 -8.06 11.13
N PRO A 47 -2.16 -9.28 11.40
CA PRO A 47 -1.71 -9.65 12.74
C PRO A 47 -0.60 -8.73 13.26
N ALA A 48 0.35 -8.34 12.41
CA ALA A 48 1.41 -7.42 12.81
C ALA A 48 0.86 -6.05 13.24
N ALA A 49 -0.06 -5.46 12.46
CA ALA A 49 -0.75 -4.23 12.83
C ALA A 49 -1.48 -4.37 14.18
N LEU A 50 -2.26 -5.44 14.36
CA LEU A 50 -2.99 -5.68 15.60
C LEU A 50 -2.07 -5.86 16.80
N ILE A 51 -0.90 -6.48 16.63
CA ILE A 51 0.11 -6.61 17.69
C ILE A 51 0.64 -5.24 18.09
N LEU A 52 0.97 -4.37 17.12
CA LEU A 52 1.49 -3.03 17.39
C LEU A 52 0.45 -2.13 18.07
N LEU A 53 -0.78 -2.11 17.55
CA LEU A 53 -1.91 -1.39 18.15
C LEU A 53 -2.19 -1.88 19.58
N SER A 54 -2.13 -3.20 19.81
CA SER A 54 -2.30 -3.76 21.15
C SER A 54 -1.13 -3.41 22.07
N ALA A 55 0.10 -3.41 21.56
CA ALA A 55 1.29 -3.09 22.34
C ALA A 55 1.25 -1.62 22.81
N HIS A 56 0.89 -0.70 21.92
CA HIS A 56 0.63 0.71 22.26
C HIS A 56 -0.42 0.80 23.37
N LEU A 57 -1.63 0.27 23.15
CA LEU A 57 -2.71 0.36 24.13
C LEU A 57 -2.29 -0.20 25.50
N LEU A 58 -1.64 -1.36 25.53
CA LEU A 58 -1.24 -2.00 26.78
C LEU A 58 -0.15 -1.22 27.52
N VAL A 59 0.85 -0.68 26.82
CA VAL A 59 1.90 0.13 27.43
C VAL A 59 1.31 1.41 28.05
N TRP A 60 0.38 2.06 27.37
CA TRP A 60 -0.27 3.27 27.88
C TRP A 60 -1.23 2.97 29.02
N MET A 61 -2.02 1.90 28.93
CA MET A 61 -2.82 1.46 30.07
C MET A 61 -1.96 1.17 31.31
N TYR A 62 -0.79 0.53 31.13
CA TYR A 62 0.13 0.29 32.24
C TYR A 62 0.68 1.61 32.81
N HIS A 63 1.09 2.53 31.94
CA HIS A 63 1.67 3.83 32.33
C HIS A 63 0.71 4.65 33.20
N TYR A 64 -0.56 4.76 32.81
CA TYR A 64 -1.54 5.60 33.51
C TYR A 64 -2.15 4.94 34.75
N TRP A 65 -2.27 3.61 34.79
CA TRP A 65 -3.00 2.92 35.87
C TRP A 65 -2.12 2.19 36.88
N ILE A 66 -0.87 1.86 36.53
CA ILE A 66 -0.02 0.99 37.35
C ILE A 66 1.24 1.72 37.79
N ALA A 67 2.10 2.10 36.86
CA ALA A 67 3.36 2.76 37.16
C ALA A 67 3.96 3.42 35.92
N ASP A 68 4.80 4.44 36.15
CA ASP A 68 5.51 5.13 35.08
C ASP A 68 6.36 4.18 34.25
N VAL A 69 6.08 4.16 32.94
CA VAL A 69 6.87 3.39 31.97
C VAL A 69 8.03 4.26 31.48
N PRO A 70 9.27 3.76 31.48
CA PRO A 70 10.41 4.48 30.95
C PRO A 70 10.16 4.95 29.51
N TRP A 71 10.54 6.19 29.20
CA TRP A 71 10.31 6.79 27.88
C TRP A 71 10.78 5.90 26.73
N LEU A 72 11.95 5.24 26.84
CA LEU A 72 12.46 4.38 25.77
C LEU A 72 11.52 3.21 25.42
N VAL A 73 10.79 2.68 26.40
CA VAL A 73 9.81 1.60 26.18
C VAL A 73 8.53 2.15 25.56
N ARG A 74 8.10 3.35 25.95
CA ARG A 74 6.99 4.05 25.32
C ARG A 74 7.33 4.36 23.85
N GLN A 75 8.46 5.00 23.58
CA GLN A 75 8.92 5.32 22.22
C GLN A 75 8.90 4.11 21.29
N LEU A 76 9.30 2.93 21.77
CA LEU A 76 9.41 1.74 20.93
C LEU A 76 8.08 1.31 20.28
N VAL A 77 6.95 1.59 20.93
CA VAL A 77 5.61 1.21 20.49
C VAL A 77 4.63 2.38 20.46
N ALA A 78 5.15 3.62 20.53
CA ALA A 78 4.38 4.83 20.34
C ALA A 78 3.85 4.86 18.91
N LEU A 79 2.58 5.25 18.78
CA LEU A 79 1.89 5.33 17.50
C LEU A 79 2.03 6.72 16.88
N ASP A 80 2.04 7.75 17.72
CA ASP A 80 2.14 9.19 17.37
C ASP A 80 3.59 9.72 17.35
N GLU A 81 4.57 8.83 17.24
CA GLU A 81 5.99 9.19 17.29
C GLU A 81 6.73 8.56 16.11
N GLU A 82 7.80 9.19 15.66
CA GLU A 82 8.62 8.68 14.58
C GLU A 82 9.78 7.79 15.07
N ASN A 83 10.45 7.14 14.11
CA ASN A 83 11.66 6.35 14.31
C ASN A 83 11.49 5.12 15.24
N ASN A 84 10.30 4.53 15.27
CA ASN A 84 9.99 3.36 16.09
C ASN A 84 9.37 2.20 15.28
N LEU A 85 8.96 1.13 15.97
CA LEU A 85 8.43 -0.07 15.31
C LEU A 85 7.14 0.21 14.51
N PRO A 86 6.12 0.88 15.06
CA PRO A 86 4.98 1.38 14.28
C PRO A 86 5.35 2.16 13.03
N THR A 87 6.19 3.19 13.11
CA THR A 87 6.57 4.02 11.96
C THR A 87 7.15 3.18 10.81
N TRP A 88 8.09 2.28 11.14
CA TRP A 88 8.70 1.38 10.14
C TRP A 88 7.68 0.41 9.55
N PHE A 89 6.70 -0.03 10.34
CA PHE A 89 5.62 -0.89 9.86
C PHE A 89 4.65 -0.15 8.93
N SER A 90 4.20 1.06 9.29
CA SER A 90 3.36 1.91 8.45
C SER A 90 4.07 2.25 7.13
N SER A 91 5.35 2.60 7.17
CA SER A 91 6.16 2.83 5.97
C SER A 91 6.23 1.57 5.10
N PHE A 92 6.45 0.40 5.70
CA PHE A 92 6.45 -0.87 4.97
C PHE A 92 5.08 -1.22 4.36
N LEU A 93 3.97 -0.92 5.03
CA LEU A 93 2.62 -1.05 4.49
C LEU A 93 2.45 -0.17 3.24
N LEU A 94 2.83 1.10 3.32
CA LEU A 94 2.74 2.06 2.21
C LEU A 94 3.63 1.64 1.03
N LEU A 95 4.86 1.17 1.28
CA LEU A 95 5.72 0.57 0.25
C LEU A 95 5.09 -0.66 -0.38
N THR A 96 4.43 -1.52 0.41
CA THR A 96 3.73 -2.69 -0.11
C THR A 96 2.56 -2.29 -1.01
N ALA A 97 1.81 -1.25 -0.65
CA ALA A 97 0.76 -0.68 -1.51
C ALA A 97 1.34 -0.13 -2.82
N SER A 98 2.46 0.60 -2.76
CA SER A 98 3.18 1.08 -3.93
C SER A 98 3.61 -0.07 -4.84
N ALA A 99 4.23 -1.11 -4.28
CA ALA A 99 4.67 -2.29 -5.03
C ALA A 99 3.49 -3.05 -5.66
N ALA A 100 2.36 -3.20 -4.94
CA ALA A 100 1.15 -3.82 -5.47
C ALA A 100 0.61 -3.05 -6.68
N LEU A 101 0.70 -1.72 -6.69
CA LEU A 101 0.31 -0.88 -7.82
C LEU A 101 1.28 -0.99 -9.01
N VAL A 102 2.59 -1.12 -8.76
CA VAL A 102 3.57 -1.41 -9.82
C VAL A 102 3.25 -2.76 -10.48
N LEU A 103 2.92 -3.78 -9.69
CA LEU A 103 2.49 -5.08 -10.20
C LEU A 103 1.18 -4.99 -10.98
N LYS A 104 0.21 -4.22 -10.48
CA LYS A 104 -1.06 -3.95 -11.17
C LYS A 104 -0.84 -3.33 -12.55
N ARG A 105 0.09 -2.37 -12.62
CA ARG A 105 0.50 -1.72 -13.88
C ARG A 105 1.19 -2.69 -14.83
N ALA A 106 2.09 -3.54 -14.32
CA ALA A 106 2.83 -4.51 -15.14
C ALA A 106 1.91 -5.62 -15.70
N GLY A 107 0.87 -6.02 -14.96
CA GLY A 107 -0.13 -7.00 -15.39
C GLY A 107 -1.28 -6.43 -16.23
N HIS A 108 -1.19 -5.17 -16.66
CA HIS A 108 -2.16 -4.53 -17.54
C HIS A 108 -2.08 -5.14 -18.94
N ASP A 109 -3.22 -5.53 -19.50
CA ASP A 109 -3.30 -6.08 -20.85
C ASP A 109 -3.48 -4.93 -21.85
N PRO A 110 -2.51 -4.66 -22.74
CA PRO A 110 -2.60 -3.57 -23.72
C PRO A 110 -3.75 -3.74 -24.70
N MET A 111 -4.22 -4.98 -24.91
CA MET A 111 -5.29 -5.33 -25.83
C MET A 111 -6.68 -5.27 -25.17
N ALA A 112 -6.75 -5.05 -23.85
CA ALA A 112 -8.01 -4.81 -23.18
C ALA A 112 -8.64 -3.51 -23.70
N THR A 113 -9.69 -3.65 -24.52
CA THR A 113 -10.45 -2.54 -25.06
C THR A 113 -11.30 -1.94 -23.93
N GLY A 114 -10.86 -0.80 -23.39
CA GLY A 114 -11.53 -0.10 -22.29
C GLY A 114 -12.04 1.28 -22.68
N ALA A 115 -12.88 1.87 -21.80
CA ALA A 115 -13.39 3.24 -21.92
C ALA A 115 -12.30 4.33 -21.79
N MET A 116 -11.07 3.94 -21.45
CA MET A 116 -9.91 4.80 -21.26
C MET A 116 -8.72 4.24 -22.03
N SER A 117 -7.89 5.13 -22.60
CA SER A 117 -6.67 4.69 -23.28
C SER A 117 -5.69 4.04 -22.29
N THR A 118 -5.05 2.95 -22.72
CA THR A 118 -4.03 2.22 -21.97
C THR A 118 -2.97 3.15 -21.38
N THR A 119 -2.43 4.07 -22.17
CA THR A 119 -1.42 5.05 -21.71
C THR A 119 -1.92 5.93 -20.56
N ARG A 120 -3.19 6.34 -20.58
CA ARG A 120 -3.76 7.17 -19.51
C ARG A 120 -3.96 6.36 -18.24
N GLU A 121 -4.45 5.13 -18.36
CA GLU A 121 -4.61 4.22 -17.22
C GLU A 121 -3.27 3.90 -16.54
N LEU A 122 -2.25 3.52 -17.33
CA LEU A 122 -0.91 3.24 -16.81
C LEU A 122 -0.30 4.44 -16.08
N ARG A 123 -0.59 5.68 -16.53
CA ARG A 123 -0.15 6.90 -15.83
C ARG A 123 -0.84 7.05 -14.48
N PHE A 124 -2.14 6.78 -14.37
CA PHE A 124 -2.82 6.82 -13.08
C PHE A 124 -2.24 5.80 -12.10
N TRP A 125 -1.97 4.57 -12.56
CA TRP A 125 -1.31 3.56 -11.72
C TRP A 125 0.08 3.98 -11.28
N SER A 126 0.89 4.58 -12.17
CA SER A 126 2.20 5.13 -11.82
C SER A 126 2.12 6.27 -10.81
N LEU A 127 1.17 7.20 -10.98
CA LEU A 127 1.00 8.32 -10.05
C LEU A 127 0.58 7.85 -8.67
N LEU A 128 -0.33 6.88 -8.60
CA LEU A 128 -0.77 6.33 -7.32
C LEU A 128 0.35 5.55 -6.63
N ALA A 129 1.11 4.74 -7.38
CA ALA A 129 2.28 4.05 -6.85
C ALA A 129 3.34 5.03 -6.33
N GLY A 130 3.61 6.10 -7.08
CA GLY A 130 4.50 7.18 -6.67
C GLY A 130 4.00 7.91 -5.42
N GLY A 131 2.70 8.18 -5.32
CA GLY A 131 2.09 8.78 -4.14
C GLY A 131 2.30 7.95 -2.88
N PHE A 132 1.97 6.66 -2.91
CA PHE A 132 2.23 5.75 -1.78
C PHE A 132 3.72 5.63 -1.44
N PHE A 133 4.60 5.68 -2.44
CA PHE A 133 6.04 5.68 -2.19
C PHE A 133 6.52 6.95 -1.48
N VAL A 134 6.01 8.12 -1.89
CA VAL A 134 6.30 9.39 -1.20
C VAL A 134 5.77 9.38 0.23
N LEU A 135 4.53 8.91 0.45
CA LEU A 135 3.97 8.75 1.80
C LEU A 135 4.82 7.82 2.67
N ALA A 136 5.34 6.73 2.10
CA ALA A 136 6.21 5.82 2.85
C ALA A 136 7.54 6.45 3.28
N ILE A 137 8.08 7.39 2.49
CA ILE A 137 9.27 8.16 2.86
C ILE A 137 8.91 9.17 3.94
N ASP A 138 7.81 9.89 3.74
CA ASP A 138 7.30 10.89 4.67
C ASP A 138 7.10 10.30 6.07
N GLU A 139 6.46 9.14 6.16
CA GLU A 139 6.26 8.38 7.40
C GLU A 139 7.53 8.24 8.24
N VAL A 140 8.66 7.89 7.62
CA VAL A 140 9.93 7.70 8.35
C VAL A 140 10.63 9.05 8.59
N ALA A 141 10.39 10.03 7.71
CA ALA A 141 11.07 11.31 7.73
C ALA A 141 10.34 12.41 8.52
N GLY A 142 9.07 12.20 8.90
CA GLY A 142 8.23 13.19 9.60
C GLY A 142 8.09 14.51 8.83
N LEU A 143 7.99 14.47 7.48
CA LEU A 143 7.96 15.73 6.72
C LEU A 143 6.65 16.46 6.94
N HIS A 144 5.52 15.75 6.99
CA HIS A 144 4.21 16.35 7.21
C HIS A 144 4.09 17.00 8.60
N GLU A 145 4.70 16.45 9.64
CA GLU A 145 4.81 17.10 10.96
C GLU A 145 5.65 18.38 10.90
N SER A 146 6.76 18.34 10.15
CA SER A 146 7.60 19.52 9.92
C SER A 146 6.81 20.63 9.21
N PHE A 147 5.95 20.27 8.26
CA PHE A 147 5.06 21.22 7.60
C PHE A 147 3.94 21.71 8.50
N HIS A 148 3.31 20.83 9.28
CA HIS A 148 2.31 21.20 10.28
C HIS A 148 2.88 22.25 11.22
N SER A 149 4.07 22.00 11.78
CA SER A 149 4.78 22.95 12.65
C SER A 149 5.10 24.29 11.99
N ALA A 150 5.26 24.33 10.66
CA ALA A 150 5.63 25.53 9.91
C ALA A 150 4.44 26.41 9.50
N ILE A 151 3.26 25.82 9.26
CA ILE A 151 2.08 26.55 8.76
C ILE A 151 0.85 26.47 9.67
N ASP A 152 0.96 25.77 10.81
CA ASP A 152 -0.01 25.72 11.92
C ASP A 152 -1.43 25.42 11.38
N THR A 153 -2.46 26.15 11.84
CA THR A 153 -3.87 26.01 11.47
C THR A 153 -4.20 25.99 9.97
N LEU A 154 -3.28 26.41 9.08
CA LEU A 154 -3.48 26.31 7.63
C LEU A 154 -3.21 24.89 7.10
N TRP A 155 -2.51 24.04 7.85
CA TRP A 155 -2.13 22.70 7.43
C TRP A 155 -3.34 21.82 7.13
N VAL A 156 -4.29 21.68 8.06
CA VAL A 156 -5.47 20.83 7.90
C VAL A 156 -6.28 21.21 6.65
N TRP A 157 -6.49 22.51 6.42
CA TRP A 157 -7.19 22.98 5.23
C TRP A 157 -6.40 22.75 3.94
N SER A 158 -5.07 22.92 4.00
CA SER A 158 -4.18 22.65 2.86
C SER A 158 -4.16 21.17 2.49
N ALA A 159 -4.06 20.29 3.49
CA ALA A 159 -4.16 18.85 3.36
C ALA A 159 -5.54 18.44 2.81
N ALA A 160 -6.63 19.00 3.35
CA ALA A 160 -8.00 18.71 2.88
C ALA A 160 -8.21 19.10 1.40
N VAL A 161 -7.72 20.27 0.99
CA VAL A 161 -7.79 20.72 -0.41
C VAL A 161 -6.96 19.82 -1.32
N LEU A 162 -5.75 19.43 -0.90
CA LEU A 162 -4.89 18.52 -1.65
C LEU A 162 -5.54 17.14 -1.81
N VAL A 163 -6.07 16.56 -0.74
CA VAL A 163 -6.76 15.27 -0.76
C VAL A 163 -8.01 15.34 -1.64
N ALA A 164 -8.80 16.41 -1.55
CA ALA A 164 -9.96 16.60 -2.42
C ALA A 164 -9.57 16.70 -3.90
N ALA A 165 -8.52 17.45 -4.23
CA ALA A 165 -7.99 17.56 -5.58
C ALA A 165 -7.50 16.21 -6.12
N CYS A 166 -6.76 15.45 -5.30
CA CYS A 166 -6.34 14.09 -5.62
C CYS A 166 -7.53 13.16 -5.86
N ALA A 167 -8.52 13.16 -4.95
CA ALA A 167 -9.72 12.33 -5.09
C ALA A 167 -10.46 12.62 -6.41
N LEU A 168 -10.67 13.90 -6.72
CA LEU A 168 -11.31 14.34 -7.97
C LEU A 168 -10.49 13.94 -9.21
N TYR A 169 -9.16 14.08 -9.14
CA TYR A 169 -8.25 13.70 -10.23
C TYR A 169 -8.34 12.20 -10.57
N PHE A 170 -8.51 11.33 -9.57
CA PHE A 170 -8.61 9.89 -9.75
C PHE A 170 -10.04 9.36 -10.04
N VAL A 171 -11.08 10.21 -10.04
CA VAL A 171 -12.46 9.80 -10.40
C VAL A 171 -12.55 9.06 -11.74
N PRO A 172 -11.89 9.51 -12.83
CA PRO A 172 -11.93 8.80 -14.11
C PRO A 172 -11.37 7.37 -14.01
N LEU A 173 -10.34 7.15 -13.18
CA LEU A 173 -9.80 5.83 -12.90
C LEU A 173 -10.83 4.97 -12.14
N LEU A 174 -11.46 5.52 -11.10
CA LEU A 174 -12.43 4.77 -10.30
C LEU A 174 -13.62 4.28 -11.14
N ARG A 175 -14.07 5.08 -12.12
CA ARG A 175 -15.21 4.75 -12.99
C ARG A 175 -14.96 3.58 -13.94
N ILE A 176 -13.70 3.26 -14.26
CA ILE A 176 -13.39 2.12 -15.14
C ILE A 176 -13.22 0.81 -14.38
N LEU A 177 -13.09 0.85 -13.05
CA LEU A 177 -12.90 -0.34 -12.23
C LEU A 177 -14.20 -1.13 -12.07
N PRO A 178 -14.14 -2.47 -11.96
CA PRO A 178 -15.28 -3.27 -11.52
C PRO A 178 -15.86 -2.71 -10.22
N ARG A 179 -17.19 -2.70 -10.10
CA ARG A 179 -17.90 -2.05 -8.97
C ARG A 179 -17.35 -2.45 -7.60
N ARG A 180 -17.02 -3.73 -7.42
CA ARG A 180 -16.43 -4.23 -6.17
C ARG A 180 -15.07 -3.60 -5.87
N THR A 181 -14.15 -3.56 -6.84
CA THR A 181 -12.81 -2.98 -6.68
C THR A 181 -12.90 -1.47 -6.43
N MET A 182 -13.74 -0.77 -7.19
CA MET A 182 -14.00 0.66 -6.98
C MET A 182 -14.46 0.93 -5.54
N LEU A 183 -15.48 0.20 -5.05
CA LEU A 183 -16.00 0.41 -3.70
C LEU A 183 -14.94 0.15 -2.62
N LEU A 184 -14.10 -0.88 -2.80
CA LEU A 184 -13.01 -1.16 -1.88
C LEU A 184 -11.97 -0.04 -1.88
N TYR A 185 -11.63 0.52 -3.04
CA TYR A 185 -10.68 1.64 -3.12
C TYR A 185 -11.22 2.90 -2.46
N VAL A 186 -12.50 3.21 -2.69
CA VAL A 186 -13.17 4.35 -2.05
C VAL A 186 -13.25 4.14 -0.55
N LEU A 187 -13.61 2.94 -0.08
CA LEU A 187 -13.67 2.62 1.34
C LEU A 187 -12.29 2.71 1.99
N SER A 188 -11.26 2.13 1.37
CA SER A 188 -9.88 2.24 1.83
C SER A 188 -9.43 3.69 1.98
N GLY A 189 -9.65 4.51 0.96
CA GLY A 189 -9.31 5.92 1.00
C GLY A 189 -10.09 6.69 2.06
N ALA A 190 -11.38 6.39 2.23
CA ALA A 190 -12.21 7.02 3.26
C ALA A 190 -11.79 6.65 4.68
N ILE A 191 -11.37 5.41 4.92
CA ILE A 191 -10.85 4.99 6.23
C ILE A 191 -9.50 5.69 6.49
N PHE A 192 -8.57 5.64 5.52
CA PHE A 192 -7.25 6.26 5.65
C PHE A 192 -7.36 7.77 5.92
N VAL A 193 -8.02 8.51 5.02
CA VAL A 193 -8.22 9.96 5.16
C VAL A 193 -9.07 10.30 6.39
N GLY A 194 -9.98 9.41 6.77
CA GLY A 194 -10.78 9.57 7.98
C GLY A 194 -9.94 9.56 9.25
N GLY A 195 -8.88 8.75 9.31
CA GLY A 195 -7.86 8.80 10.37
C GLY A 195 -7.04 10.09 10.24
N ALA A 196 -6.26 10.16 9.16
CA ALA A 196 -5.26 11.20 8.87
C ALA A 196 -5.73 12.64 8.91
N LEU A 197 -7.01 12.92 8.64
CA LEU A 197 -7.56 14.27 8.74
C LEU A 197 -8.68 14.36 9.76
N GLY A 198 -9.53 13.33 9.84
CA GLY A 198 -10.72 13.36 10.67
C GLY A 198 -10.40 13.16 12.14
N VAL A 199 -9.70 12.08 12.47
CA VAL A 199 -9.35 11.73 13.85
C VAL A 199 -8.23 12.65 14.36
N GLU A 200 -7.23 12.97 13.53
CA GLU A 200 -6.17 13.94 13.86
C GLU A 200 -6.77 15.26 14.35
N THR A 201 -7.75 15.81 13.60
CA THR A 201 -8.41 17.07 13.97
C THR A 201 -9.22 16.96 15.27
N ILE A 202 -9.74 15.77 15.61
CA ILE A 202 -10.43 15.51 16.88
C ILE A 202 -9.44 15.45 18.04
N GLY A 203 -8.26 14.86 17.82
CA GLY A 203 -7.16 14.76 18.80
C GLY A 203 -6.43 16.07 19.05
N ALA A 204 -6.34 16.96 18.05
CA ALA A 204 -5.58 18.21 18.09
C ALA A 204 -5.81 19.12 19.33
N PRO A 205 -7.04 19.33 19.85
CA PRO A 205 -7.25 20.15 21.04
C PRO A 205 -7.04 19.40 22.37
N MET A 206 -6.78 18.09 22.34
CA MET A 206 -6.55 17.28 23.53
C MET A 206 -5.13 17.49 24.06
N ASP A 207 -4.96 17.22 25.36
CA ASP A 207 -3.65 17.25 25.99
C ASP A 207 -2.92 15.93 25.71
N ALA A 208 -1.73 16.01 25.11
CA ALA A 208 -0.93 14.85 24.70
C ALA A 208 -0.56 13.94 25.89
N ASP A 209 -0.48 14.49 27.10
CA ASP A 209 -0.19 13.75 28.33
C ASP A 209 -1.46 13.09 28.94
N THR A 210 -2.46 12.76 28.11
CA THR A 210 -3.70 12.12 28.57
C THR A 210 -3.98 10.79 27.88
N LEU A 211 -4.54 9.84 28.64
CA LEU A 211 -4.96 8.55 28.09
C LEU A 211 -6.03 8.70 26.98
N ILE A 212 -6.84 9.76 27.00
CA ILE A 212 -7.85 10.00 25.96
C ILE A 212 -7.21 10.40 24.63
N TYR A 213 -6.12 11.17 24.65
CA TYR A 213 -5.33 11.50 23.47
C TYR A 213 -4.75 10.22 22.86
N GLU A 214 -4.17 9.36 23.68
CA GLU A 214 -3.48 8.15 23.25
C GLU A 214 -4.44 7.09 22.69
N VAL A 215 -5.67 7.03 23.22
CA VAL A 215 -6.75 6.24 22.60
C VAL A 215 -7.21 6.86 21.28
N THR A 216 -7.16 8.18 21.13
CA THR A 216 -7.50 8.87 19.88
C THR A 216 -6.45 8.57 18.80
N VAL A 217 -5.16 8.67 19.15
CA VAL A 217 -4.02 8.22 18.34
C VAL A 217 -4.17 6.76 17.92
N LEU A 218 -4.51 5.87 18.85
CA LEU A 218 -4.75 4.45 18.54
C LEU A 218 -5.84 4.26 17.45
N VAL A 219 -6.90 5.07 17.49
CA VAL A 219 -7.97 5.03 16.50
C VAL A 219 -7.50 5.60 15.16
N GLU A 220 -6.77 6.71 15.20
CA GLU A 220 -6.18 7.37 14.04
C GLU A 220 -5.26 6.43 13.25
N GLU A 221 -4.17 5.99 13.88
CA GLU A 221 -3.19 5.07 13.29
C GLU A 221 -3.82 3.73 12.91
N GLY A 222 -4.74 3.24 13.75
CA GLY A 222 -5.51 2.04 13.45
C GLY A 222 -6.33 2.19 12.16
N MET A 223 -6.96 3.34 11.94
CA MET A 223 -7.69 3.63 10.71
C MET A 223 -6.73 3.71 9.52
N GLU A 224 -5.61 4.41 9.64
CA GLU A 224 -4.63 4.53 8.57
C GLU A 224 -4.10 3.17 8.11
N MET A 225 -3.56 2.38 9.03
CA MET A 225 -3.06 1.04 8.76
C MET A 225 -4.14 0.16 8.12
N MET A 226 -5.38 0.22 8.62
CA MET A 226 -6.47 -0.57 8.08
C MET A 226 -6.92 -0.13 6.69
N GLY A 227 -6.91 1.18 6.40
CA GLY A 227 -7.19 1.73 5.08
C GLY A 227 -6.19 1.22 4.04
N VAL A 228 -4.90 1.27 4.37
CA VAL A 228 -3.82 0.77 3.51
C VAL A 228 -3.89 -0.74 3.33
N LEU A 229 -4.11 -1.51 4.40
CA LEU A 229 -4.29 -2.97 4.33
C LEU A 229 -5.43 -3.38 3.39
N LEU A 230 -6.58 -2.72 3.53
CA LEU A 230 -7.74 -2.97 2.66
C LEU A 230 -7.42 -2.62 1.21
N PHE A 231 -6.64 -1.56 0.99
CA PHE A 231 -6.23 -1.12 -0.34
C PHE A 231 -5.29 -2.13 -1.01
N ILE A 232 -4.32 -2.66 -0.26
CA ILE A 232 -3.41 -3.72 -0.72
C ILE A 232 -4.22 -4.96 -1.10
N ASP A 233 -5.10 -5.45 -0.21
CA ASP A 233 -5.95 -6.61 -0.45
C ASP A 233 -6.80 -6.42 -1.72
N ALA A 234 -7.42 -5.24 -1.87
CA ALA A 234 -8.24 -4.90 -3.04
C ALA A 234 -7.40 -4.84 -4.33
N THR A 235 -6.20 -4.27 -4.26
CA THR A 235 -5.28 -4.14 -5.40
C THR A 235 -4.83 -5.52 -5.86
N LEU A 236 -4.31 -6.35 -4.95
CA LEU A 236 -3.85 -7.71 -5.23
C LEU A 236 -4.98 -8.60 -5.76
N ALA A 237 -6.17 -8.54 -5.14
CA ALA A 237 -7.34 -9.27 -5.63
C ALA A 237 -7.74 -8.84 -7.05
N SER A 238 -7.56 -7.57 -7.40
CA SER A 238 -7.87 -7.04 -8.74
C SER A 238 -6.86 -7.45 -9.82
N ILE A 239 -5.66 -7.88 -9.46
CA ILE A 239 -4.65 -8.41 -10.41
C ILE A 239 -5.08 -9.80 -10.89
N GLY A 240 -5.73 -10.58 -10.02
CA GLY A 240 -6.13 -11.96 -10.30
C GLY A 240 -4.96 -12.93 -10.33
N LYS A 241 -5.23 -14.21 -10.66
CA LYS A 241 -4.17 -15.18 -11.00
C LYS A 241 -3.63 -14.83 -12.39
N LYS A 242 -2.67 -13.93 -12.48
CA LYS A 242 -1.98 -13.62 -13.73
C LYS A 242 -0.50 -13.96 -13.61
N THR A 243 -0.02 -14.74 -14.55
CA THR A 243 1.39 -14.97 -14.82
C THR A 243 2.01 -13.67 -15.31
N ILE A 244 2.95 -13.11 -14.54
CA ILE A 244 3.68 -11.89 -14.93
C ILE A 244 4.97 -12.32 -15.65
N PRO A 245 5.16 -12.04 -16.94
CA PRO A 245 6.42 -12.33 -17.61
C PRO A 245 7.49 -11.36 -17.09
N VAL A 246 8.47 -11.87 -16.34
CA VAL A 246 9.63 -11.08 -15.91
C VAL A 246 10.75 -11.28 -16.94
N ARG A 247 11.20 -10.19 -17.58
CA ARG A 247 12.38 -10.18 -18.44
C ARG A 247 13.57 -9.70 -17.61
N ILE A 248 14.58 -10.55 -17.43
CA ILE A 248 15.88 -10.18 -16.86
C ILE A 248 16.80 -10.03 -18.07
N ASP A 249 17.23 -8.79 -18.36
CA ASP A 249 18.24 -8.47 -19.36
C ASP A 249 19.64 -8.48 -18.72
#